data_AF-D7CNB9-F1
#
_entry.id   AF-D7CNB9-F1
#
_cell.length_a   1.000
_cell.length_b   1.000
_cell.length_c   1.000
_cell.angle_alpha   90.00
_cell.angle_beta   90.00
_cell.angle_gamma   90.00
#
_symmetry.space_group_name_H-M   'P 1'
#
loop_
_entity.id
_entity.type
_entity.pdbx_description
1 polymer ?
#
loop_
_entity_poly.entity_id
_entity_poly.type
_entity_poly.pdbx_seq_one_letter_code
_entity_poly.pdbx_strand_id
1 'polypeptide(L)'
;MNLPVVAEVRDELAASNVLMDKNLGPWPLEVVCFFRDMENDLHWRMLPQVTALVYRGLKVGFRCTVYMVTIFRLAYLANHIHDMVGDDEEGQGYDGRLQFNILIGDYLFGRVLKLLSENDSQYLAHTFAEMIMEINEGRVIRKMKGGNKKDLEVIAKEKATLYKNAFLTASMVANLPAAEQLIYREVGNKLGLALGVEYEKLRHVSSLSYLEEARDLLLLTSDDFKDELRLIDRLVNEVWNYTWQLRAISKSDSGGGVPAQVF
;
A
#
# COMPACT_ATOMS: atom_id res chain seq x y z
N MET A 1 7.35 -8.22 -8.27
CA MET A 1 8.08 -8.34 -6.99
C MET A 1 7.51 -9.51 -6.22
N ASN A 2 8.34 -10.52 -5.95
CA ASN A 2 8.03 -11.68 -5.10
C ASN A 2 9.11 -11.74 -4.03
N LEU A 3 8.76 -11.43 -2.79
CA LEU A 3 9.72 -11.30 -1.69
C LEU A 3 9.81 -12.63 -0.92
N PRO A 4 11.00 -13.24 -0.75
CA PRO A 4 11.14 -14.49 0.01
C PRO A 4 10.47 -14.47 1.39
N VAL A 5 10.54 -13.34 2.11
CA VAL A 5 9.91 -13.20 3.43
C VAL A 5 8.38 -13.40 3.41
N VAL A 6 7.72 -13.28 2.25
CA VAL A 6 6.27 -13.48 2.09
C VAL A 6 5.85 -14.93 2.39
N ALA A 7 6.76 -15.89 2.25
CA ALA A 7 6.48 -17.28 2.62
C ALA A 7 6.06 -17.42 4.09
N GLU A 8 6.52 -16.51 4.96
CA GLU A 8 6.22 -16.49 6.39
C GLU A 8 4.76 -16.15 6.70
N VAL A 9 4.05 -15.49 5.78
CA VAL A 9 2.68 -14.98 5.95
C VAL A 9 1.69 -15.55 4.93
N ARG A 10 2.06 -16.67 4.28
CA ARG A 10 1.27 -17.27 3.19
C ARG A 10 -0.14 -17.64 3.63
N ASP A 11 -0.30 -18.13 4.86
CA ASP A 11 -1.57 -18.62 5.36
C ASP A 11 -2.53 -17.45 5.67
N GLU A 12 -2.02 -16.36 6.22
CA GLU A 12 -2.76 -15.11 6.41
C GLU A 12 -3.21 -14.53 5.06
N LEU A 13 -2.33 -14.53 4.06
CA LEU A 13 -2.67 -14.04 2.72
C LEU A 13 -3.74 -14.90 2.06
N ALA A 14 -3.64 -16.24 2.16
CA ALA A 14 -4.63 -17.16 1.63
C ALA A 14 -6.00 -16.97 2.33
N ALA A 15 -6.02 -16.88 3.66
CA ALA A 15 -7.23 -16.62 4.41
C ALA A 15 -7.84 -15.24 4.09
N SER A 16 -7.00 -14.22 3.86
CA SER A 16 -7.46 -12.88 3.48
C SER A 16 -8.12 -12.85 2.10
N ASN A 17 -7.68 -13.69 1.15
CA ASN A 17 -8.33 -13.84 -0.15
C ASN A 17 -9.75 -14.41 0.03
N VAL A 18 -9.89 -15.48 0.81
CA VAL A 18 -11.20 -16.07 1.11
C VAL A 18 -12.14 -15.07 1.80
N LEU A 19 -11.61 -14.29 2.75
CA LEU A 19 -12.39 -13.25 3.41
C LEU A 19 -12.75 -12.12 2.44
N MET A 20 -11.83 -11.71 1.57
CA MET A 20 -12.07 -10.70 0.55
C MET A 20 -13.20 -11.13 -0.39
N ASP A 21 -13.16 -12.34 -0.94
CA ASP A 21 -14.20 -12.85 -1.85
C ASP A 21 -15.60 -12.80 -1.21
N LYS A 22 -15.72 -13.15 0.08
CA LYS A 22 -16.97 -13.03 0.85
C LYS A 22 -17.46 -11.59 0.99
N ASN A 23 -16.55 -10.62 1.00
CA ASN A 23 -16.86 -9.20 1.15
C ASN A 23 -17.16 -8.50 -0.19
N LEU A 24 -16.82 -9.11 -1.32
CA LEU A 24 -17.16 -8.61 -2.66
C LEU A 24 -18.60 -8.99 -3.09
N GLY A 25 -19.18 -10.03 -2.49
CA GLY A 25 -20.57 -10.40 -2.74
C GLY A 25 -21.54 -9.26 -2.39
N PRO A 26 -22.62 -9.05 -3.18
CA PRO A 26 -23.12 -9.93 -4.23
C PRO A 26 -22.56 -9.68 -5.65
N TRP A 27 -21.57 -8.81 -5.85
CA TRP A 27 -21.10 -8.39 -7.20
C TRP A 27 -19.67 -8.84 -7.55
N PRO A 28 -19.31 -10.13 -7.35
CA PRO A 28 -17.93 -10.56 -7.61
C PRO A 28 -17.57 -10.43 -9.10
N LEU A 29 -18.49 -10.70 -10.02
CA LEU A 29 -18.20 -10.67 -11.46
C LEU A 29 -17.97 -9.24 -11.97
N GLU A 30 -18.73 -8.29 -11.45
CA GLU A 30 -18.65 -6.88 -11.81
C GLU A 30 -17.36 -6.25 -11.26
N VAL A 31 -16.89 -6.70 -10.10
CA VAL A 31 -15.64 -6.20 -9.47
C VAL A 31 -14.38 -6.86 -10.05
N VAL A 32 -14.49 -8.08 -10.59
CA VAL A 32 -13.33 -8.81 -11.18
C VAL A 32 -12.65 -8.03 -12.30
N CYS A 33 -13.37 -7.18 -13.04
CA CYS A 33 -12.74 -6.38 -14.09
C CYS A 33 -11.63 -5.46 -13.54
N PHE A 34 -11.79 -4.91 -12.33
CA PHE A 34 -10.79 -4.07 -11.67
C PHE A 34 -9.56 -4.86 -11.23
N PHE A 35 -9.69 -6.17 -10.98
CA PHE A 35 -8.53 -6.99 -10.61
C PHE A 35 -7.58 -7.19 -11.78
N ARG A 36 -8.10 -7.27 -13.00
CA ARG A 36 -7.28 -7.33 -14.21
C ARG A 36 -6.48 -6.05 -14.39
N ASP A 37 -7.10 -4.90 -14.13
CA ASP A 37 -6.44 -3.60 -14.26
C ASP A 37 -5.31 -3.44 -13.20
N MET A 38 -5.48 -4.06 -12.03
CA MET A 38 -4.50 -4.05 -10.94
C MET A 38 -3.51 -5.23 -10.97
N GLU A 39 -3.58 -6.15 -11.93
CA GLU A 39 -2.73 -7.36 -11.95
C GLU A 39 -1.24 -7.00 -11.88
N ASN A 40 -0.85 -5.92 -12.57
CA ASN A 40 0.51 -5.42 -12.61
C ASN A 40 0.79 -4.30 -11.59
N ASP A 41 -0.22 -3.82 -10.87
CA ASP A 41 -0.08 -2.78 -9.86
C ASP A 41 0.84 -3.26 -8.72
N LEU A 42 1.85 -2.44 -8.40
CA LEU A 42 2.83 -2.78 -7.37
C LEU A 42 2.19 -2.82 -5.99
N HIS A 43 1.36 -1.84 -5.67
CA HIS A 43 0.74 -1.67 -4.36
C HIS A 43 -0.36 -2.70 -4.12
N TRP A 44 -1.11 -3.08 -5.15
CA TRP A 44 -2.07 -4.18 -5.08
C TRP A 44 -1.42 -5.49 -4.61
N ARG A 45 -0.20 -5.77 -5.09
CA ARG A 45 0.58 -6.94 -4.67
C ARG A 45 1.27 -6.74 -3.32
N MET A 46 1.85 -5.57 -3.09
CA MET A 46 2.72 -5.31 -1.95
C MET A 46 1.99 -4.98 -0.66
N LEU A 47 0.94 -4.17 -0.71
CA LEU A 47 0.19 -3.74 0.47
C LEU A 47 -0.26 -4.93 1.35
N PRO A 48 -0.93 -5.97 0.82
CA PRO A 48 -1.35 -7.08 1.68
C PRO A 48 -0.18 -7.87 2.28
N GLN A 49 0.92 -8.02 1.54
CA GLN A 49 2.12 -8.70 2.02
C GLN A 49 2.75 -7.92 3.18
N VAL A 50 2.93 -6.61 3.00
CA VAL A 50 3.50 -5.72 4.00
C VAL A 50 2.61 -5.65 5.24
N THR A 51 1.30 -5.50 5.07
CA THR A 51 0.34 -5.52 6.19
C THR A 51 0.43 -6.83 6.96
N ALA A 52 0.44 -7.98 6.29
CA ALA A 52 0.55 -9.27 6.98
C ALA A 52 1.88 -9.39 7.75
N LEU A 53 3.00 -8.97 7.15
CA LEU A 53 4.33 -9.05 7.75
C LEU A 53 4.49 -8.15 8.97
N VAL A 54 3.99 -6.91 8.93
CA VAL A 54 4.10 -6.01 10.10
C VAL A 54 3.20 -6.47 11.24
N TYR A 55 1.99 -6.92 10.95
CA TYR A 55 1.08 -7.48 11.96
C TYR A 55 1.66 -8.75 12.60
N ARG A 56 2.17 -9.67 11.78
CA ARG A 56 2.81 -10.90 12.28
C ARG A 56 4.11 -10.62 13.03
N GLY A 57 4.93 -9.68 12.53
CA GLY A 57 6.13 -9.20 13.21
C GLY A 57 5.81 -8.71 14.60
N LEU A 58 4.74 -7.91 14.75
CA LEU A 58 4.26 -7.41 16.04
C LEU A 58 3.44 -8.43 16.85
N LYS A 59 3.48 -9.71 16.49
CA LYS A 59 2.76 -10.82 17.16
C LYS A 59 1.25 -10.60 17.26
N VAL A 60 0.67 -9.84 16.34
CA VAL A 60 -0.79 -9.70 16.26
C VAL A 60 -1.39 -11.04 15.84
N GLY A 61 -2.45 -11.46 16.53
CA GLY A 61 -3.07 -12.77 16.32
C GLY A 61 -3.58 -12.97 14.89
N PHE A 62 -3.45 -14.20 14.39
CA PHE A 62 -3.76 -14.61 13.01
C PHE A 62 -5.08 -14.04 12.48
N ARG A 63 -6.17 -14.17 13.25
CA ARG A 63 -7.50 -13.65 12.86
C ARG A 63 -7.45 -12.15 12.59
N CYS A 64 -6.90 -11.37 13.53
CA CYS A 64 -6.81 -9.92 13.38
C CYS A 64 -5.95 -9.54 12.17
N THR A 65 -4.81 -10.21 11.98
CA THR A 65 -3.96 -10.03 10.81
C THR A 65 -4.72 -10.25 9.50
N VAL A 66 -5.49 -11.34 9.39
CA VAL A 66 -6.31 -11.63 8.21
C VAL A 66 -7.33 -10.51 7.93
N TYR A 67 -8.06 -10.06 8.96
CA TYR A 67 -9.04 -8.98 8.82
C TYR A 67 -8.37 -7.68 8.38
N MET A 68 -7.25 -7.30 8.99
CA MET A 68 -6.55 -6.07 8.67
C MET A 68 -5.95 -6.10 7.26
N VAL A 69 -5.40 -7.24 6.82
CA VAL A 69 -4.99 -7.42 5.42
C VAL A 69 -6.17 -7.21 4.48
N THR A 70 -7.32 -7.83 4.74
CA THR A 70 -8.51 -7.65 3.89
C THR A 70 -9.00 -6.21 3.90
N ILE A 71 -9.03 -5.54 5.05
CA ILE A 71 -9.44 -4.13 5.19
C ILE A 71 -8.56 -3.21 4.33
N PHE A 72 -7.23 -3.33 4.43
CA PHE A 72 -6.32 -2.50 3.63
C PHE A 72 -6.46 -2.75 2.12
N ARG A 73 -6.71 -4.00 1.71
CA ARG A 73 -6.97 -4.34 0.30
C ARG A 73 -8.29 -3.76 -0.20
N LEU A 74 -9.36 -3.84 0.58
CA LEU A 74 -10.65 -3.26 0.21
C LEU A 74 -10.55 -1.74 0.14
N ALA A 75 -9.85 -1.09 1.08
CA ALA A 75 -9.60 0.34 1.04
C ALA A 75 -8.78 0.73 -0.21
N TYR A 76 -7.76 -0.06 -0.58
CA TYR A 76 -7.01 0.17 -1.81
C TYR A 76 -7.89 0.05 -3.06
N LEU A 77 -8.69 -1.02 -3.13
CA LEU A 77 -9.60 -1.27 -4.24
C LEU A 77 -10.65 -0.15 -4.37
N ALA A 78 -11.28 0.25 -3.26
CA ALA A 78 -12.27 1.33 -3.25
C ALA A 78 -11.68 2.61 -3.80
N ASN A 79 -10.48 2.98 -3.32
CA ASN A 79 -9.72 4.10 -3.84
C ASN A 79 -9.46 3.90 -5.35
N HIS A 80 -8.87 2.79 -5.77
CA HIS A 80 -8.60 2.54 -7.20
C HIS A 80 -9.85 2.69 -8.07
N ILE A 81 -11.01 2.21 -7.58
CA ILE A 81 -12.27 2.33 -8.31
C ILE A 81 -12.68 3.78 -8.49
N HIS A 82 -12.65 4.56 -7.40
CA HIS A 82 -12.95 6.00 -7.46
C HIS A 82 -11.95 6.77 -8.32
N ASP A 83 -10.72 6.29 -8.49
CA ASP A 83 -9.70 6.93 -9.35
C ASP A 83 -10.01 6.83 -10.84
N MET A 84 -10.76 5.80 -11.25
CA MET A 84 -11.20 5.66 -12.65
C MET A 84 -12.40 6.54 -12.97
N VAL A 85 -12.97 7.24 -11.99
CA VAL A 85 -14.03 8.21 -12.22
C VAL A 85 -13.38 9.52 -12.67
N GLY A 86 -13.38 9.71 -14.00
CA GLY A 86 -12.88 10.91 -14.63
C GLY A 86 -13.89 12.05 -14.62
N ASP A 87 -13.46 13.22 -15.09
CA ASP A 87 -14.32 14.38 -15.31
C ASP A 87 -14.76 14.49 -16.80
N ASP A 88 -15.73 15.34 -17.11
CA ASP A 88 -16.22 15.53 -18.49
C ASP A 88 -15.09 15.91 -19.47
N GLU A 89 -14.11 16.68 -18.98
CA GLU A 89 -12.91 17.08 -19.72
C GLU A 89 -11.98 15.90 -20.05
N GLU A 90 -12.07 14.81 -19.27
CA GLU A 90 -11.35 13.55 -19.48
C GLU A 90 -12.15 12.57 -20.36
N GLY A 91 -13.30 13.01 -20.88
CA GLY A 91 -14.18 12.21 -21.74
C GLY A 91 -15.09 11.26 -20.97
N GLN A 92 -15.26 11.45 -19.65
CA GLN A 92 -16.19 10.65 -18.85
C GLN A 92 -17.63 10.91 -19.29
N GLY A 93 -18.33 9.87 -19.73
CA GLY A 93 -19.76 9.93 -20.00
C GLY A 93 -20.58 9.77 -18.71
N TYR A 94 -21.71 10.48 -18.62
CA TYR A 94 -22.72 10.24 -17.58
C TYR A 94 -23.53 8.99 -17.91
N ASP A 95 -22.98 7.81 -17.60
CA ASP A 95 -23.59 6.52 -17.88
C ASP A 95 -23.75 5.64 -16.62
N GLY A 96 -24.32 4.45 -16.80
CA GLY A 96 -24.49 3.49 -15.71
C GLY A 96 -23.16 2.97 -15.14
N ARG A 97 -22.06 3.04 -15.90
CA ARG A 97 -20.73 2.61 -15.44
C ARG A 97 -20.13 3.63 -14.47
N LEU A 98 -20.29 4.92 -14.74
CA LEU A 98 -19.94 5.99 -13.81
C LEU A 98 -20.64 5.79 -12.45
N GLN A 99 -21.97 5.63 -12.48
CA GLN A 99 -22.78 5.44 -11.27
C GLN A 99 -22.38 4.16 -10.53
N PHE A 100 -22.13 3.07 -11.26
CA PHE A 100 -21.68 1.82 -10.66
C PHE A 100 -20.33 1.97 -9.95
N ASN A 101 -19.34 2.61 -10.58
CA ASN A 101 -18.02 2.82 -9.98
C ASN A 101 -18.09 3.64 -8.67
N ILE A 102 -18.91 4.70 -8.64
CA ILE A 102 -19.11 5.50 -7.43
C ILE A 102 -19.68 4.62 -6.31
N LEU A 103 -20.81 3.94 -6.59
CA LEU A 103 -21.53 3.15 -5.59
C LEU A 103 -20.73 1.95 -5.08
N ILE A 104 -20.00 1.27 -5.96
CA ILE A 104 -19.20 0.11 -5.55
C ILE A 104 -18.00 0.54 -4.70
N GLY A 105 -17.36 1.68 -5.00
CA GLY A 105 -16.32 2.24 -4.13
C GLY A 105 -16.86 2.59 -2.74
N ASP A 106 -18.03 3.23 -2.67
CA ASP A 106 -18.69 3.56 -1.41
C ASP A 106 -19.10 2.30 -0.61
N TYR A 107 -19.62 1.29 -1.30
CA TYR A 107 -19.93 -0.01 -0.71
C TYR A 107 -18.69 -0.65 -0.07
N LEU A 108 -17.55 -0.63 -0.76
CA LEU A 108 -16.30 -1.20 -0.25
C LEU A 108 -15.79 -0.45 0.99
N PHE A 109 -15.92 0.87 1.05
CA PHE A 109 -15.65 1.61 2.29
C PHE A 109 -16.63 1.24 3.42
N GLY A 110 -17.90 1.01 3.11
CA GLY A 110 -18.85 0.43 4.07
C GLY A 110 -18.42 -0.94 4.57
N ARG A 111 -17.87 -1.80 3.71
CA ARG A 111 -17.30 -3.10 4.10
C ARG A 111 -16.07 -2.96 4.99
N VAL A 112 -15.21 -1.98 4.74
CA VAL A 112 -14.08 -1.66 5.62
C VAL A 112 -14.56 -1.38 7.05
N LEU A 113 -15.56 -0.51 7.21
CA LEU A 113 -16.12 -0.18 8.53
C LEU A 113 -16.77 -1.40 9.21
N LYS A 114 -17.51 -2.20 8.43
CA LYS A 114 -18.11 -3.44 8.93
C LYS A 114 -17.04 -4.43 9.42
N LEU A 115 -15.97 -4.64 8.67
CA LEU A 115 -14.89 -5.55 9.05
C LEU A 115 -14.13 -5.07 10.29
N LEU A 116 -13.96 -3.76 10.48
CA LEU A 116 -13.41 -3.21 11.72
C LEU A 116 -14.28 -3.61 12.92
N SER A 117 -15.60 -3.50 12.80
CA SER A 117 -16.53 -3.93 13.85
C SER A 117 -16.52 -5.44 14.07
N GLU A 118 -16.49 -6.25 13.00
CA GLU A 118 -16.46 -7.72 13.11
C GLU A 118 -15.15 -8.22 13.74
N ASN A 119 -14.06 -7.46 13.61
CA ASN A 119 -12.76 -7.75 14.21
C ASN A 119 -12.56 -7.10 15.60
N ASP A 120 -13.60 -6.57 16.23
CA ASP A 120 -13.52 -5.84 17.52
C ASP A 120 -12.50 -4.68 17.49
N SER A 121 -12.28 -4.11 16.32
CA SER A 121 -11.26 -3.09 16.01
C SER A 121 -11.88 -1.74 15.65
N GLN A 122 -13.14 -1.49 16.02
CA GLN A 122 -13.85 -0.24 15.73
C GLN A 122 -13.17 1.01 16.29
N TYR A 123 -12.30 0.87 17.31
CA TYR A 123 -11.51 1.98 17.85
C TYR A 123 -10.50 2.54 16.83
N LEU A 124 -10.19 1.78 15.77
CA LEU A 124 -9.33 2.24 14.66
C LEU A 124 -10.11 3.04 13.60
N ALA A 125 -11.44 3.17 13.70
CA ALA A 125 -12.25 3.83 12.67
C ALA A 125 -11.81 5.28 12.41
N HIS A 126 -11.38 6.00 13.45
CA HIS A 126 -10.81 7.34 13.30
C HIS A 126 -9.56 7.34 12.42
N THR A 127 -8.60 6.45 12.69
CA THR A 127 -7.37 6.29 11.91
C THR A 127 -7.67 5.95 10.44
N PHE A 128 -8.66 5.09 10.18
CA PHE A 128 -9.07 4.79 8.81
C PHE A 128 -9.75 5.97 8.11
N ALA A 129 -10.57 6.76 8.82
CA ALA A 129 -11.18 7.95 8.26
C ALA A 129 -10.12 9.00 7.87
N GLU A 130 -9.11 9.21 8.73
CA GLU A 130 -7.97 10.09 8.41
C GLU A 130 -7.16 9.58 7.21
N MET A 131 -6.90 8.26 7.16
CA MET A 131 -6.22 7.63 6.03
C MET A 131 -6.97 7.88 4.71
N ILE A 132 -8.29 7.66 4.69
CA ILE A 132 -9.12 7.86 3.49
C ILE A 132 -9.14 9.34 3.08
N MET A 133 -9.29 10.25 4.06
CA MET A 133 -9.26 11.68 3.82
C MET A 133 -7.93 12.11 3.18
N GLU A 134 -6.79 11.68 3.72
CA GLU A 134 -5.47 12.06 3.22
C GLU A 134 -5.21 11.50 1.81
N ILE A 135 -5.62 10.26 1.52
CA ILE A 135 -5.55 9.70 0.16
C ILE A 135 -6.39 10.52 -0.81
N ASN A 136 -7.62 10.84 -0.45
CA ASN A 136 -8.52 11.64 -1.30
C ASN A 136 -8.02 13.07 -1.50
N GLU A 137 -7.42 13.68 -0.48
CA GLU A 137 -6.76 14.98 -0.62
C GLU A 137 -5.60 14.92 -1.62
N GLY A 138 -4.79 13.85 -1.58
CA GLY A 138 -3.74 13.60 -2.57
C GLY A 138 -4.26 13.58 -4.01
N ARG A 139 -5.41 12.95 -4.22
CA ARG A 139 -6.10 12.88 -5.53
C ARG A 139 -6.62 14.22 -5.99
N VAL A 140 -7.22 14.99 -5.09
CA VAL A 140 -7.65 16.37 -5.39
C VAL A 140 -6.44 17.20 -5.82
N ILE A 141 -5.32 17.12 -5.10
CA ILE A 141 -4.08 17.81 -5.47
C ILE A 141 -3.57 17.35 -6.85
N ARG A 142 -3.60 16.05 -7.13
CA ARG A 142 -3.22 15.49 -8.44
C ARG A 142 -4.07 16.08 -9.56
N LYS A 143 -5.40 16.08 -9.41
CA LYS A 143 -6.33 16.67 -10.38
C LYS A 143 -6.06 18.17 -10.58
N MET A 144 -5.92 18.94 -9.50
CA MET A 144 -5.58 20.37 -9.57
C MET A 144 -4.25 20.66 -10.27
N LYS A 145 -3.29 19.72 -10.22
CA LYS A 145 -1.99 19.80 -10.91
C LYS A 145 -2.01 19.23 -12.34
N GLY A 146 -3.19 18.92 -12.90
CA GLY A 146 -3.36 18.45 -14.28
C GLY A 146 -3.27 16.92 -14.46
N GLY A 147 -3.57 16.14 -13.41
CA GLY A 147 -3.81 14.68 -13.44
C GLY A 147 -2.56 13.80 -13.61
N ASN A 148 -1.67 14.16 -14.52
CA ASN A 148 -0.52 13.34 -14.94
C ASN A 148 0.82 13.73 -14.28
N LYS A 149 0.83 14.74 -13.40
CA LYS A 149 2.07 15.21 -12.79
C LYS A 149 2.51 14.27 -11.67
N LYS A 150 3.66 13.62 -11.89
CA LYS A 150 4.33 12.80 -10.88
C LYS A 150 4.97 13.71 -9.85
N ASP A 151 4.39 13.74 -8.67
CA ASP A 151 4.73 14.66 -7.59
C ASP A 151 4.89 13.89 -6.28
N LEU A 152 5.97 14.18 -5.55
CA LEU A 152 6.27 13.49 -4.30
C LEU A 152 5.19 13.71 -3.23
N GLU A 153 4.58 14.89 -3.20
CA GLU A 153 3.48 15.21 -2.28
C GLU A 153 2.27 14.31 -2.54
N VAL A 154 1.95 14.10 -3.82
CA VAL A 154 0.84 13.23 -4.25
C VAL A 154 1.15 11.78 -3.92
N ILE A 155 2.39 11.31 -4.18
CA ILE A 155 2.83 9.96 -3.81
C ILE A 155 2.74 9.73 -2.30
N ALA A 156 3.16 10.72 -1.51
CA ALA A 156 3.08 10.65 -0.05
C ALA A 156 1.63 10.45 0.41
N LYS A 157 0.73 11.31 -0.07
CA LYS A 157 -0.69 11.28 0.31
C LYS A 157 -1.44 10.06 -0.20
N GLU A 158 -1.25 9.65 -1.45
CA GLU A 158 -2.04 8.57 -2.06
C GLU A 158 -1.49 7.17 -1.78
N LYS A 159 -0.16 7.01 -1.80
CA LYS A 159 0.48 5.69 -1.72
C LYS A 159 1.10 5.45 -0.36
N ALA A 160 1.94 6.38 0.14
CA ALA A 160 2.64 6.17 1.40
C ALA A 160 1.69 6.09 2.61
N THR A 161 0.59 6.85 2.58
CA THR A 161 -0.46 6.85 3.61
C THR A 161 -1.01 5.45 3.94
N LEU A 162 -1.14 4.55 2.97
CA LEU A 162 -1.62 3.19 3.22
C LEU A 162 -0.63 2.39 4.08
N TYR A 163 0.67 2.47 3.77
CA TYR A 163 1.72 1.78 4.51
C TYR A 163 1.95 2.40 5.88
N LYS A 164 1.94 3.74 5.94
CA LYS A 164 1.94 4.52 7.19
C LYS A 164 0.88 4.02 8.16
N ASN A 165 -0.36 3.89 7.69
CA ASN A 165 -1.48 3.44 8.51
C ASN A 165 -1.45 1.92 8.78
N ALA A 166 -0.93 1.10 7.87
CA ALA A 166 -0.74 -0.33 8.13
C ALA A 166 0.21 -0.57 9.31
N PHE A 167 1.32 0.15 9.37
CA PHE A 167 2.26 0.06 10.49
C PHE A 167 1.70 0.68 11.78
N LEU A 168 1.08 1.86 11.69
CA LEU A 168 0.46 2.52 12.85
C LEU A 168 -0.61 1.61 13.48
N THR A 169 -1.56 1.13 12.69
CA THR A 169 -2.63 0.27 13.21
C THR A 169 -2.10 -1.05 13.78
N ALA A 170 -1.07 -1.65 13.18
CA ALA A 170 -0.41 -2.84 13.73
C ALA A 170 0.16 -2.55 15.13
N SER A 171 0.87 -1.43 15.29
CA SER A 171 1.46 -1.02 16.58
C SER A 171 0.40 -0.69 17.63
N MET A 172 -0.74 -0.11 17.23
CA MET A 172 -1.87 0.15 18.12
C MET A 172 -2.53 -1.14 18.58
N VAL A 173 -2.76 -2.10 17.68
CA VAL A 173 -3.33 -3.42 18.02
C VAL A 173 -2.40 -4.22 18.93
N ALA A 174 -1.08 -4.10 18.71
CA ALA A 174 -0.06 -4.70 19.57
C ALA A 174 0.09 -3.97 20.93
N ASN A 175 -0.66 -2.88 21.17
CA ASN A 175 -0.62 -2.05 22.38
C ASN A 175 0.78 -1.49 22.67
N LEU A 176 1.54 -1.13 21.64
CA LEU A 176 2.84 -0.50 21.84
C LEU A 176 2.70 0.90 22.46
N PRO A 177 3.72 1.40 23.17
CA PRO A 177 3.73 2.78 23.67
C PRO A 177 3.56 3.80 22.54
N ALA A 178 2.92 4.94 22.80
CA ALA A 178 2.64 5.96 21.79
C ALA A 178 3.90 6.44 21.04
N ALA A 179 5.04 6.53 21.73
CA ALA A 179 6.32 6.88 21.11
C ALA A 179 6.76 5.84 20.05
N GLU A 180 6.60 4.55 20.34
CA GLU A 180 6.89 3.48 19.37
C GLU A 180 5.88 3.45 18.24
N GLN A 181 4.59 3.69 18.51
CA GLN A 181 3.58 3.79 17.46
C GLN A 181 3.94 4.86 16.42
N LEU A 182 4.50 5.99 16.86
CA LEU A 182 5.00 7.04 15.95
C LEU A 182 6.20 6.55 15.12
N ILE A 183 7.13 5.80 15.71
CA ILE A 183 8.26 5.20 14.97
C ILE A 183 7.73 4.25 13.89
N TYR A 184 6.84 3.32 14.24
CA TYR A 184 6.23 2.39 13.27
C TYR A 184 5.49 3.14 12.17
N ARG A 185 4.72 4.17 12.51
CA ARG A 185 4.06 5.04 11.53
C ARG A 185 5.06 5.63 10.53
N GLU A 186 6.18 6.17 11.01
CA GLU A 186 7.21 6.74 10.14
C GLU A 186 7.94 5.67 9.31
N VAL A 187 8.24 4.49 9.86
CA VAL A 187 8.80 3.36 9.08
C VAL A 187 7.87 3.00 7.93
N GLY A 188 6.57 2.86 8.20
CA GLY A 188 5.55 2.58 7.18
C GLY A 188 5.48 3.69 6.13
N ASN A 189 5.57 4.95 6.54
CA ASN A 189 5.60 6.11 5.64
C ASN A 189 6.81 6.06 4.70
N LYS A 190 8.03 5.82 5.23
CA LYS A 190 9.26 5.75 4.44
C LYS A 190 9.25 4.57 3.46
N LEU A 191 8.80 3.39 3.91
CA LEU A 191 8.63 2.23 3.03
C LEU A 191 7.61 2.52 1.91
N GLY A 192 6.49 3.14 2.26
CA GLY A 192 5.45 3.53 1.30
C GLY A 192 5.94 4.55 0.26
N LEU A 193 6.74 5.54 0.69
CA LEU A 193 7.38 6.49 -0.22
C LEU A 193 8.36 5.81 -1.17
N ALA A 194 9.20 4.90 -0.67
CA ALA A 194 10.14 4.14 -1.50
C ALA A 194 9.41 3.36 -2.60
N LEU A 195 8.36 2.62 -2.22
CA LEU A 195 7.54 1.86 -3.15
C LEU A 195 6.79 2.77 -4.13
N GLY A 196 6.24 3.89 -3.66
CA GLY A 196 5.50 4.85 -4.49
C GLY A 196 6.38 5.56 -5.51
N VAL A 197 7.61 5.94 -5.14
CA VAL A 197 8.61 6.51 -6.05
C VAL A 197 8.97 5.53 -7.16
N GLU A 198 9.14 4.25 -6.84
CA GLU A 198 9.42 3.21 -7.83
C GLU A 198 8.20 2.93 -8.72
N TYR A 199 7.00 2.89 -8.14
CA TYR A 199 5.74 2.70 -8.88
C TYR A 199 5.52 3.81 -9.92
N GLU A 200 5.66 5.07 -9.50
CA GLU A 200 5.50 6.24 -10.37
C GLU A 200 6.74 6.50 -11.25
N LYS A 201 7.84 5.75 -11.06
CA LYS A 201 9.11 5.93 -11.79
C LYS A 201 9.66 7.36 -11.65
N LEU A 202 9.63 7.92 -10.44
CA LEU A 202 10.09 9.29 -10.17
C LEU A 202 11.62 9.35 -10.10
N ARG A 203 12.28 9.37 -11.27
CA ARG A 203 13.74 9.15 -11.43
C ARG A 203 14.66 10.09 -10.67
N HIS A 204 14.22 11.30 -10.33
CA HIS A 204 15.03 12.29 -9.61
C HIS A 204 14.99 12.10 -8.09
N VAL A 205 14.13 11.22 -7.58
CA VAL A 205 14.03 10.90 -6.15
C VAL A 205 14.64 9.52 -5.90
N SER A 206 15.46 9.41 -4.86
CA SER A 206 16.01 8.13 -4.44
C SER A 206 15.01 7.40 -3.55
N SER A 207 14.48 6.27 -4.01
CA SER A 207 13.72 5.35 -3.15
C SER A 207 14.61 4.71 -2.08
N LEU A 208 15.90 4.52 -2.39
CA LEU A 208 16.88 3.94 -1.46
C LEU A 208 17.06 4.82 -0.22
N SER A 209 17.08 6.15 -0.33
CA SER A 209 17.24 7.00 0.86
C SER A 209 16.10 6.83 1.85
N TYR A 210 14.86 6.63 1.37
CA TYR A 210 13.74 6.34 2.26
C TYR A 210 13.86 4.97 2.93
N LEU A 211 14.39 3.96 2.24
CA LEU A 211 14.60 2.65 2.86
C LEU A 211 15.75 2.67 3.89
N GLU A 212 16.76 3.53 3.69
CA GLU A 212 17.81 3.83 4.68
C GLU A 212 17.19 4.45 5.94
N GLU A 213 16.40 5.50 5.77
CA GLU A 213 15.68 6.14 6.88
C GLU A 213 14.74 5.16 7.61
N ALA A 214 14.07 4.26 6.88
CA ALA A 214 13.22 3.22 7.48
C ALA A 214 14.03 2.26 8.37
N ARG A 215 15.24 1.87 7.95
CA ARG A 215 16.13 1.03 8.77
C ARG A 215 16.62 1.76 10.01
N ASP A 216 17.04 3.01 9.86
CA ASP A 216 17.53 3.83 10.97
C ASP A 216 16.44 4.00 12.05
N LEU A 217 15.19 4.20 11.63
CA LEU A 217 14.04 4.27 12.53
C LEU A 217 13.80 2.94 13.29
N LEU A 218 13.95 1.79 12.62
CA LEU A 218 13.79 0.49 13.27
C LEU A 218 14.82 0.26 14.39
N LEU A 219 16.03 0.84 14.27
CA LEU A 219 17.05 0.78 15.32
C LEU A 219 16.67 1.56 16.59
N LEU A 220 15.65 2.43 16.52
CA LEU A 220 15.15 3.20 17.67
C LEU A 220 14.03 2.49 18.44
N THR A 221 13.60 1.31 17.98
CA THR A 221 12.53 0.54 18.64
C THR A 221 13.06 -0.26 19.84
N SER A 222 12.17 -0.64 20.78
CA SER A 222 12.56 -1.36 22.00
C SER A 222 13.20 -2.72 21.70
N ASP A 223 14.15 -3.10 22.54
CA ASP A 223 14.82 -4.40 22.52
C ASP A 223 13.86 -5.59 22.77
N ASP A 224 12.70 -5.33 23.36
CA ASP A 224 11.67 -6.34 23.67
C ASP A 224 11.11 -7.03 22.42
N PHE A 225 11.38 -6.47 21.23
CA PHE A 225 10.94 -6.97 19.92
C PHE A 225 12.11 -7.36 19.00
N LYS A 226 13.33 -7.58 19.51
CA LYS A 226 14.52 -7.82 18.67
C LYS A 226 14.45 -9.05 17.75
N ASP A 227 13.77 -10.12 18.17
CA ASP A 227 13.58 -11.30 17.31
C ASP A 227 12.41 -11.10 16.33
N GLU A 228 11.48 -10.23 16.68
CA GLU A 228 10.23 -9.86 16.01
C GLU A 228 10.44 -8.82 14.90
N LEU A 229 11.34 -7.86 15.15
CA LEU A 229 11.85 -6.88 14.19
C LEU A 229 12.54 -7.55 13.02
N ARG A 230 12.99 -8.82 13.15
CA ARG A 230 13.61 -9.55 12.05
C ARG A 230 12.70 -9.72 10.84
N LEU A 231 11.38 -9.81 11.02
CA LEU A 231 10.46 -9.90 9.87
C LEU A 231 10.34 -8.57 9.14
N ILE A 232 10.29 -7.47 9.89
CA ILE A 232 10.13 -6.12 9.35
C ILE A 232 11.45 -5.63 8.74
N ASP A 233 12.57 -5.91 9.39
CA ASP A 233 13.90 -5.66 8.87
C ASP A 233 14.16 -6.50 7.60
N ARG A 234 13.83 -7.80 7.58
CA ARG A 234 13.88 -8.62 6.36
C ARG A 234 13.03 -8.04 5.25
N LEU A 235 11.81 -7.59 5.53
CA LEU A 235 10.96 -6.92 4.55
C LEU A 235 11.64 -5.68 3.96
N VAL A 236 12.14 -4.76 4.78
CA VAL A 236 12.82 -3.54 4.30
C VAL A 236 14.07 -3.90 3.49
N ASN A 237 14.84 -4.90 3.93
CA ASN A 237 16.04 -5.39 3.25
C ASN A 237 15.72 -6.04 1.90
N GLU A 238 14.65 -6.81 1.78
CA GLU A 238 14.27 -7.43 0.52
C GLU A 238 13.72 -6.40 -0.48
N VAL A 239 12.95 -5.41 -0.01
CA VAL A 239 12.50 -4.28 -0.85
C VAL A 239 13.70 -3.44 -1.32
N TRP A 240 14.70 -3.23 -0.46
CA TRP A 240 15.96 -2.59 -0.82
C TRP A 240 16.66 -3.32 -1.96
N ASN A 241 16.88 -4.63 -1.79
CA ASN A 241 17.60 -5.44 -2.76
C ASN A 241 16.89 -5.45 -4.13
N TYR A 242 15.56 -5.57 -4.13
CA TYR A 242 14.76 -5.50 -5.34
C TYR A 242 14.89 -4.14 -6.04
N THR A 243 14.78 -3.05 -5.28
CA THR A 243 14.89 -1.68 -5.78
C THR A 243 16.26 -1.41 -6.39
N TRP A 244 17.31 -1.91 -5.76
CA TRP A 244 18.67 -1.81 -6.26
C TRP A 244 18.84 -2.58 -7.59
N GLN A 245 18.32 -3.81 -7.68
CA GLN A 245 18.37 -4.62 -8.90
C GLN A 245 17.66 -3.96 -10.09
N LEU A 246 16.46 -3.40 -9.87
CA LEU A 246 15.73 -2.66 -10.92
C LEU A 246 16.55 -1.49 -11.48
N ARG A 247 17.21 -0.75 -10.59
CA ARG A 247 18.05 0.39 -10.98
C ARG A 247 19.32 -0.06 -11.72
N ALA A 248 19.95 -1.17 -11.30
CA ALA A 248 21.11 -1.72 -11.98
C ALA A 248 20.79 -2.13 -13.44
N ILE A 249 19.66 -2.79 -13.66
CA ILE A 249 19.19 -3.19 -15.00
C ILE A 249 18.86 -1.96 -15.86
N SER A 250 18.20 -0.94 -15.29
CA SER A 250 17.87 0.28 -16.03
C SER A 250 19.10 1.05 -16.53
N LYS A 251 20.23 0.96 -15.82
CA LYS A 251 21.49 1.59 -16.20
C LYS A 251 22.20 0.83 -17.34
N SER A 252 22.11 -0.51 -17.36
CA SER A 252 22.69 -1.31 -18.45
C SER A 252 21.96 -1.11 -19.78
N ASP A 253 20.64 -0.94 -19.77
CA ASP A 253 19.85 -0.73 -20.99
C ASP A 253 20.04 0.68 -21.60
N SER A 254 20.39 1.68 -20.77
CA SER A 254 20.75 3.02 -21.24
C SER A 254 22.19 3.15 -21.77
N GLY A 255 23.00 2.09 -21.69
CA GLY A 255 24.41 2.07 -22.11
C GLY A 255 24.68 1.57 -23.54
N GLY A 256 23.65 1.17 -24.28
CA GLY A 256 23.76 0.65 -25.65
C GLY A 256 23.82 1.73 -26.74
N GLY A 257 24.66 2.75 -26.57
CA GLY A 257 25.00 3.67 -27.66
C GLY A 257 26.05 3.02 -28.57
N VAL A 258 25.65 2.61 -29.77
CA VAL A 258 26.58 2.21 -30.83
C VAL A 258 27.58 3.36 -31.04
N PRO A 259 28.90 3.13 -30.91
CA PRO A 259 29.86 4.16 -31.30
C PRO A 259 29.71 4.38 -32.79
N ALA A 260 29.46 5.62 -33.20
CA ALA A 260 29.65 6.03 -34.58
C ALA A 260 31.10 5.70 -34.98
N GLN A 261 31.27 4.59 -35.71
CA GLN A 261 32.52 4.33 -36.40
C GLN A 261 32.53 5.23 -37.63
N VAL A 262 33.47 6.16 -37.60
CA VAL A 262 33.99 6.92 -38.72
C VAL A 262 34.24 5.98 -39.90
N PHE A 263 33.55 6.20 -41.02
CA PHE A 263 34.08 6.31 -42.38
C PHE A 263 33.07 7.03 -43.28
#